data_AF-A0A923TAF7-F1
#
_entry.id   AF-A0A923TAF7-F1
#
_cell.length_a   1.000
_cell.length_b   1.000
_cell.length_c   1.000
_cell.angle_alpha   90.00
_cell.angle_beta   90.00
_cell.angle_gamma   90.00
#
_symmetry.space_group_name_H-M   'P 1'
#
loop_
_entity.id
_entity.type
_entity.pdbx_description
1 polymer ?
#
loop_
_entity_poly.entity_id
_entity_poly.type
_entity_poly.pdbx_seq_one_letter_code
_entity_poly.pdbx_strand_id
1 'polypeptide(L)'
;MKPLVDIGPVFEAGKTYSLNISASCRDAEGRPLRAGAEKKFRIGPADRTALDPARWTLTPPTAGTRAALAIGFGESLDHALASRMFSIVSFDGTALEGAVVLGDQERVWTFVPAQPWRLGAHRVVVATILEDHAGNNIGKPFDVDVFEEVRRRIGTPTVELAFLIK
;
A
#
# COMPACT_ATOMS: atom_id res chain seq x y z
N MET A 1 5.15 -22.59 15.85
CA MET A 1 6.53 -22.09 15.66
C MET A 1 6.42 -20.59 15.47
N LYS A 2 7.23 -19.80 16.16
CA LYS A 2 7.37 -18.35 15.95
C LYS A 2 8.75 -18.11 15.33
N PRO A 3 8.89 -18.18 13.99
CA PRO A 3 10.20 -18.27 13.33
C PRO A 3 11.16 -17.15 13.74
N LEU A 4 10.67 -15.91 13.86
CA LEU A 4 11.49 -14.78 14.28
C LEU A 4 12.02 -14.91 15.72
N VAL A 5 11.24 -15.50 16.62
CA VAL A 5 11.63 -15.72 18.03
C VAL A 5 12.51 -16.96 18.15
N ASP A 6 12.17 -18.01 17.41
CA ASP A 6 12.79 -19.33 17.54
C ASP A 6 14.12 -19.44 16.77
N ILE A 7 14.25 -18.72 15.63
CA ILE A 7 15.38 -18.84 14.69
C ILE A 7 16.08 -17.49 14.49
N GLY A 8 15.37 -16.37 14.71
CA GLY A 8 15.87 -15.03 14.44
C GLY A 8 15.53 -14.53 13.03
N PRO A 9 15.86 -13.27 12.71
CA PRO A 9 15.58 -12.69 11.41
C PRO A 9 16.49 -13.28 10.33
N VAL A 10 15.97 -13.42 9.11
CA VAL A 10 16.73 -13.91 7.94
C VAL A 10 17.90 -12.98 7.60
N PHE A 11 17.75 -11.69 7.90
CA PHE A 11 18.73 -10.65 7.61
C PHE A 11 19.07 -9.84 8.86
N GLU A 12 20.33 -9.42 8.97
CA GLU A 12 20.79 -8.56 10.06
C GLU A 12 20.99 -7.12 9.58
N ALA A 13 20.46 -6.16 10.35
CA ALA A 13 20.57 -4.74 10.06
C ALA A 13 22.04 -4.30 9.94
N GLY A 14 22.31 -3.41 8.99
CA GLY A 14 23.65 -2.88 8.72
C GLY A 14 24.55 -3.79 7.90
N LYS A 15 24.21 -5.08 7.74
CA LYS A 15 24.95 -6.02 6.88
C LYS A 15 24.55 -5.90 5.40
N THR A 16 25.44 -6.37 4.53
CA THR A 16 25.23 -6.42 3.08
C THR A 16 25.09 -7.85 2.63
N TYR A 17 24.11 -8.10 1.78
CA TYR A 17 23.83 -9.40 1.18
C TYR A 17 23.76 -9.24 -0.35
N SER A 18 23.87 -10.36 -1.06
CA SER A 18 23.72 -10.42 -2.52
C SER A 18 22.62 -11.42 -2.89
N LEU A 19 21.69 -11.00 -3.76
CA LEU A 19 20.84 -11.91 -4.51
C LEU A 19 21.62 -12.34 -5.76
N ASN A 20 21.90 -13.63 -5.87
CA ASN A 20 22.60 -14.21 -7.02
C ASN A 20 21.63 -15.09 -7.82
N ILE A 21 21.41 -14.74 -9.07
CA ILE A 21 20.61 -15.50 -10.03
C ILE A 21 21.56 -16.14 -11.02
N SER A 22 21.60 -17.48 -11.03
CA SER A 22 22.43 -18.23 -11.98
C SER A 22 21.91 -18.10 -13.41
N ALA A 23 22.83 -18.13 -14.39
CA ALA A 23 22.48 -18.26 -15.81
C ALA A 23 21.71 -19.56 -16.11
N SER A 24 21.83 -20.58 -15.25
CA SER A 24 21.07 -21.83 -15.37
C SER A 24 19.61 -21.72 -14.94
N CYS A 25 19.19 -20.61 -14.33
CA CYS A 25 17.79 -20.36 -14.00
C CYS A 25 16.97 -20.31 -15.31
N ARG A 26 15.75 -20.85 -15.30
CA ARG A 26 14.90 -20.94 -16.49
C ARG A 26 13.85 -19.83 -16.50
N ASP A 27 13.60 -19.26 -17.68
CA ASP A 27 12.52 -18.32 -17.94
C ASP A 27 11.13 -19.03 -17.95
N ALA A 28 10.07 -18.25 -18.20
CA ALA A 28 8.70 -18.77 -18.23
C ALA A 28 8.48 -19.81 -19.34
N GLU A 29 9.29 -19.80 -20.39
CA GLU A 29 9.28 -20.79 -21.48
C GLU A 29 10.27 -21.95 -21.25
N GLY A 30 10.88 -22.01 -20.07
CA GLY A 30 11.81 -23.07 -19.68
C GLY A 30 13.22 -22.93 -20.25
N ARG A 31 13.59 -21.82 -20.88
CA ARG A 31 14.94 -21.61 -21.44
C ARG A 31 15.87 -21.02 -20.38
N PRO A 32 17.16 -21.35 -20.36
CA PRO A 32 18.10 -20.72 -19.44
C PRO A 32 18.22 -19.22 -19.70
N LEU A 33 18.52 -18.45 -18.66
CA LEU A 33 18.84 -17.03 -18.79
C LEU A 33 20.09 -16.82 -19.66
N ARG A 34 20.12 -15.71 -20.40
CA ARG A 34 21.28 -15.36 -21.24
C ARG A 34 22.56 -15.13 -20.43
N ALA A 35 22.40 -14.62 -19.20
CA ALA A 35 23.46 -14.40 -18.24
C ALA A 35 22.88 -14.49 -16.82
N GLY A 36 23.74 -14.76 -15.85
CA GLY A 36 23.37 -14.60 -14.44
C GLY A 36 23.24 -13.13 -14.07
N ALA A 37 22.64 -12.87 -12.91
CA ALA A 37 22.52 -11.52 -12.35
C ALA A 37 22.92 -11.52 -10.87
N GLU A 38 23.60 -10.47 -10.44
CA GLU A 38 23.86 -10.21 -9.03
C GLU A 38 23.24 -8.85 -8.65
N LYS A 39 22.52 -8.82 -7.53
CA LYS A 39 22.07 -7.58 -6.90
C LYS A 39 22.55 -7.53 -5.46
N LYS A 40 23.45 -6.59 -5.16
CA LYS A 40 23.92 -6.30 -3.80
C LYS A 40 22.99 -5.31 -3.11
N PHE A 41 22.67 -5.57 -1.85
CA PHE A 41 21.83 -4.68 -1.05
C PHE A 41 22.27 -4.68 0.42
N ARG A 42 22.10 -3.53 1.08
CA ARG A 42 22.38 -3.36 2.50
C ARG A 42 21.05 -3.34 3.26
N ILE A 43 21.00 -4.04 4.37
CA ILE A 43 19.80 -4.19 5.19
C ILE A 43 19.68 -3.00 6.13
N GLY A 44 18.55 -2.31 6.08
CA GLY A 44 18.19 -1.27 7.03
C GLY A 44 17.71 -1.84 8.37
N PRO A 45 17.31 -0.98 9.33
CA PRO A 45 16.55 -1.44 10.48
C PRO A 45 15.23 -2.07 10.03
N ALA A 46 14.68 -2.99 10.84
CA ALA A 46 13.36 -3.54 10.58
C ALA A 46 12.31 -2.43 10.74
N ASP A 47 11.43 -2.30 9.74
CA ASP A 47 10.27 -1.42 9.84
C ASP A 47 9.10 -2.17 10.48
N ARG A 48 8.62 -1.63 11.60
CA ARG A 48 7.47 -2.14 12.36
C ARG A 48 6.51 -1.01 12.69
N THR A 49 6.50 0.02 11.86
CA THR A 49 5.61 1.16 12.03
C THR A 49 4.31 0.82 11.33
N ALA A 50 3.20 0.77 12.07
CA ALA A 50 1.90 0.62 11.44
C ALA A 50 1.62 1.80 10.50
N LEU A 51 0.94 1.53 9.38
CA LEU A 51 0.45 2.59 8.52
C LEU A 51 -0.54 3.45 9.30
N ASP A 52 -0.36 4.76 9.22
CA ASP A 52 -1.22 5.75 9.86
C ASP A 52 -1.76 6.74 8.81
N PRO A 53 -2.99 6.52 8.34
CA PRO A 53 -3.64 7.40 7.38
C PRO A 53 -3.82 8.85 7.84
N ALA A 54 -3.75 9.13 9.15
CA ALA A 54 -3.78 10.50 9.66
C ALA A 54 -2.52 11.31 9.27
N ARG A 55 -1.44 10.63 8.89
CA ARG A 55 -0.18 11.25 8.41
C ARG A 55 -0.17 11.48 6.90
N TRP A 56 -1.16 10.97 6.18
CA TRP A 56 -1.22 11.13 4.72
C TRP A 56 -1.62 12.55 4.34
N THR A 57 -1.06 13.02 3.23
CA THR A 57 -1.36 14.35 2.70
C THR A 57 -2.36 14.23 1.56
N LEU A 58 -3.56 14.77 1.77
CA LEU A 58 -4.61 14.80 0.75
C LEU A 58 -4.58 16.14 0.01
N THR A 59 -4.56 16.08 -1.32
CA THR A 59 -4.69 17.25 -2.19
C THR A 59 -6.02 17.17 -2.92
N PRO A 60 -7.07 17.84 -2.41
CA PRO A 60 -8.40 17.76 -3.01
C PRO A 60 -8.45 18.49 -4.37
N PRO A 61 -9.23 17.97 -5.34
CA PRO A 61 -9.43 18.60 -6.64
C PRO A 61 -10.46 19.73 -6.61
N THR A 62 -10.59 20.45 -7.73
CA THR A 62 -11.53 21.56 -7.89
C THR A 62 -12.92 21.07 -8.33
N ALA A 63 -13.98 21.66 -7.75
CA ALA A 63 -15.36 21.39 -8.16
C ALA A 63 -15.59 21.58 -9.67
N GLY A 64 -16.47 20.77 -10.26
CA GLY A 64 -16.84 20.86 -11.67
C GLY A 64 -15.75 20.41 -12.66
N THR A 65 -14.63 19.90 -12.16
CA THR A 65 -13.54 19.36 -13.00
C THR A 65 -13.39 17.86 -12.83
N ARG A 66 -12.60 17.22 -13.70
CA ARG A 66 -12.11 15.84 -13.52
C ARG A 66 -10.66 15.81 -13.03
N ALA A 67 -10.20 16.88 -12.38
CA ALA A 67 -8.85 16.92 -11.83
C ALA A 67 -8.66 15.77 -10.83
N ALA A 68 -7.44 15.23 -10.73
CA ALA A 68 -7.17 14.11 -9.85
C ALA A 68 -7.22 14.53 -8.38
N LEU A 69 -7.84 13.70 -7.53
CA LEU A 69 -7.51 13.67 -6.11
C LEU A 69 -6.14 12.99 -5.96
N ALA A 70 -5.24 13.56 -5.16
CA ALA A 70 -3.95 12.95 -4.85
C ALA A 70 -3.78 12.71 -3.34
N ILE A 71 -3.18 11.57 -2.99
CA ILE A 71 -2.84 11.18 -1.63
C ILE A 71 -1.35 10.83 -1.60
N GLY A 72 -0.57 11.56 -0.79
CA GLY A 72 0.82 11.23 -0.50
C GLY A 72 0.92 10.41 0.80
N PHE A 73 1.50 9.22 0.72
CA PHE A 73 1.57 8.28 1.83
C PHE A 73 2.75 8.51 2.77
N GLY A 74 3.84 9.10 2.26
CA GLY A 74 5.10 9.28 2.99
C GLY A 74 6.03 8.06 2.92
N GLU A 75 5.53 6.92 2.46
CA GLU A 75 6.24 5.65 2.26
C GLU A 75 5.62 4.88 1.08
N SER A 76 6.33 3.86 0.59
CA SER A 76 5.86 3.04 -0.54
C SER A 76 4.90 1.97 -0.04
N LEU A 77 3.72 1.90 -0.65
CA LEU A 77 2.74 0.86 -0.35
C LEU A 77 2.81 -0.31 -1.32
N ASP A 78 2.23 -1.45 -0.94
CA ASP A 78 2.06 -2.57 -1.87
C ASP A 78 1.23 -2.14 -3.09
N HIS A 79 1.80 -2.33 -4.28
CA HIS A 79 1.22 -1.86 -5.54
C HIS A 79 -0.18 -2.46 -5.80
N ALA A 80 -0.33 -3.78 -5.61
CA ALA A 80 -1.55 -4.48 -5.94
C ALA A 80 -2.67 -4.11 -4.97
N LEU A 81 -2.33 -3.97 -3.68
CA LEU A 81 -3.29 -3.53 -2.65
C LEU A 81 -3.66 -2.06 -2.81
N ALA A 82 -2.69 -1.16 -2.95
CA ALA A 82 -2.96 0.27 -3.10
C ALA A 82 -3.80 0.59 -4.36
N SER A 83 -3.70 -0.24 -5.40
CA SER A 83 -4.51 -0.11 -6.61
C SER A 83 -6.00 -0.43 -6.42
N ARG A 84 -6.39 -1.20 -5.39
CA ARG A 84 -7.75 -1.75 -5.24
C ARG A 84 -8.41 -1.55 -3.88
N MET A 85 -7.67 -1.13 -2.86
CA MET A 85 -8.17 -1.03 -1.47
C MET A 85 -8.71 0.36 -1.12
N PHE A 86 -8.73 1.27 -2.08
CA PHE A 86 -9.26 2.62 -1.95
C PHE A 86 -10.55 2.75 -2.75
N SER A 87 -11.54 3.43 -2.17
CA SER A 87 -12.72 3.90 -2.89
C SER A 87 -13.05 5.33 -2.47
N ILE A 88 -13.68 6.09 -3.37
CA ILE A 88 -14.12 7.46 -3.10
C ILE A 88 -15.63 7.45 -2.99
N VAL A 89 -16.16 8.10 -1.96
CA VAL A 89 -17.60 8.16 -1.70
C VAL A 89 -18.02 9.61 -1.49
N SER A 90 -19.10 10.04 -2.13
CA SER A 90 -19.70 11.37 -1.90
C SER A 90 -20.48 11.42 -0.58
N PHE A 91 -20.85 12.63 -0.15
CA PHE A 91 -21.64 12.84 1.06
C PHE A 91 -22.94 12.02 1.12
N ASP A 92 -23.59 11.80 -0.03
CA ASP A 92 -24.81 10.99 -0.14
C ASP A 92 -24.57 9.46 -0.04
N GLY A 93 -23.31 9.03 0.11
CA GLY A 93 -22.93 7.63 0.21
C GLY A 93 -22.69 6.93 -1.13
N THR A 94 -22.77 7.65 -2.25
CA THR A 94 -22.54 7.08 -3.58
C THR A 94 -21.04 6.88 -3.84
N ALA A 95 -20.64 5.68 -4.23
CA ALA A 95 -19.27 5.41 -4.67
C ALA A 95 -19.01 6.08 -6.04
N LEU A 96 -17.85 6.71 -6.20
CA LEU A 96 -17.42 7.33 -7.44
C LEU A 96 -16.60 6.35 -8.26
N GLU A 97 -17.00 6.21 -9.53
CA GLU A 97 -16.21 5.51 -10.55
C GLU A 97 -15.06 6.40 -11.03
N GLY A 98 -13.91 5.78 -11.33
CA GLY A 98 -12.74 6.50 -11.81
C GLY A 98 -11.54 5.61 -12.05
N ALA A 99 -10.44 6.22 -12.49
CA ALA A 99 -9.18 5.55 -12.73
C ALA A 99 -8.19 5.85 -11.60
N VAL A 100 -7.49 4.82 -11.15
CA VAL A 100 -6.43 4.91 -10.15
C VAL A 100 -5.07 4.84 -10.84
N VAL A 101 -4.14 5.69 -10.41
CA VAL A 101 -2.74 5.63 -10.83
C VAL A 101 -1.85 5.76 -9.61
N LEU A 102 -0.89 4.83 -9.48
CA LEU A 102 0.19 4.89 -8.51
C LEU A 102 1.42 5.53 -9.16
N GLY A 103 2.06 6.45 -8.43
CA GLY A 103 3.24 7.18 -8.85
C GLY A 103 4.28 7.26 -7.73
N ASP A 104 5.46 7.77 -8.09
CA ASP A 104 6.58 7.96 -7.17
C ASP A 104 6.94 6.69 -6.37
N GLN A 105 7.11 5.56 -7.06
CA GLN A 105 7.35 4.24 -6.44
C GLN A 105 6.28 3.93 -5.38
N GLU A 106 5.01 4.03 -5.78
CA GLU A 106 3.85 3.74 -4.94
C GLU A 106 3.72 4.63 -3.68
N ARG A 107 4.41 5.78 -3.64
CA ARG A 107 4.28 6.77 -2.55
C ARG A 107 3.14 7.76 -2.77
N VAL A 108 2.66 7.86 -4.01
CA VAL A 108 1.56 8.74 -4.39
C VAL A 108 0.47 7.92 -5.06
N TRP A 109 -0.74 8.06 -4.55
CA TRP A 109 -1.95 7.52 -5.16
C TRP A 109 -2.78 8.65 -5.72
N THR A 110 -3.31 8.46 -6.93
CA THR A 110 -4.18 9.43 -7.58
C THR A 110 -5.44 8.79 -8.09
N PHE A 111 -6.54 9.54 -8.03
CA PHE A 111 -7.83 9.13 -8.56
C PHE A 111 -8.41 10.20 -9.46
N VAL A 112 -8.65 9.82 -10.71
CA VAL A 112 -9.30 10.65 -11.73
C VAL A 112 -10.75 10.16 -11.86
N PRO A 113 -11.76 10.97 -11.49
CA PRO A 113 -13.14 10.51 -11.54
C PRO A 113 -13.62 10.37 -13.00
N ALA A 114 -14.59 9.48 -13.21
CA ALA A 114 -15.28 9.32 -14.48
C ALA A 114 -16.13 10.56 -14.83
N GLN A 115 -16.68 11.22 -13.81
CA GLN A 115 -17.52 12.42 -13.91
C GLN A 115 -16.90 13.60 -13.15
N PRO A 116 -17.25 14.85 -13.49
CA PRO A 116 -16.76 16.01 -12.75
C PRO A 116 -17.13 15.97 -11.26
N TRP A 117 -16.23 16.46 -10.41
CA TRP A 117 -16.45 16.51 -8.95
C TRP A 117 -17.65 17.38 -8.60
N ARG A 118 -18.52 16.85 -7.74
CA ARG A 118 -19.59 17.63 -7.12
C ARG A 118 -18.99 18.45 -5.97
N LEU A 119 -19.54 19.64 -5.74
CA LEU A 119 -19.15 20.46 -4.60
C LEU A 119 -19.62 19.79 -3.30
N GLY A 120 -18.82 19.89 -2.24
CA GLY A 120 -19.17 19.41 -0.91
C GLY A 120 -18.30 18.27 -0.38
N ALA A 121 -18.79 17.64 0.68
CA ALA A 121 -18.04 16.64 1.45
C ALA A 121 -17.92 15.32 0.69
N HIS A 122 -16.72 14.73 0.76
CA HIS A 122 -16.40 13.43 0.22
C HIS A 122 -15.52 12.69 1.24
N ARG A 123 -15.41 11.37 1.06
CA ARG A 123 -14.53 10.53 1.86
C ARG A 123 -13.76 9.56 0.99
N VAL A 124 -12.50 9.34 1.35
CA VAL A 124 -11.72 8.21 0.89
C VAL A 124 -11.95 7.08 1.88
N VAL A 125 -12.43 5.93 1.42
CA VAL A 125 -12.62 4.73 2.23
C VAL A 125 -11.49 3.77 1.89
N VAL A 126 -10.76 3.32 2.91
CA VAL A 126 -9.55 2.51 2.75
C VAL A 126 -9.68 1.24 3.56
N ALA A 127 -9.50 0.08 2.94
CA ALA A 127 -9.51 -1.19 3.65
C ALA A 127 -8.27 -1.32 4.55
N THR A 128 -8.46 -1.75 5.80
CA THR A 128 -7.35 -1.84 6.78
C THR A 128 -6.33 -2.91 6.45
N ILE A 129 -6.65 -3.82 5.52
CA ILE A 129 -5.73 -4.84 4.99
C ILE A 129 -4.73 -4.28 3.97
N LEU A 130 -4.76 -2.97 3.69
CA LEU A 130 -3.69 -2.30 2.95
C LEU A 130 -2.36 -2.49 3.68
N GLU A 131 -1.27 -2.70 2.94
CA GLU A 131 0.06 -2.99 3.49
C GLU A 131 1.15 -2.14 2.82
N ASP A 132 2.23 -1.91 3.57
CA ASP A 132 3.52 -1.45 3.04
C ASP A 132 4.38 -2.63 2.55
N HIS A 133 5.59 -2.34 2.06
CA HIS A 133 6.53 -3.39 1.63
C HIS A 133 7.13 -4.23 2.78
N ALA A 134 7.01 -3.80 4.03
CA ALA A 134 7.42 -4.54 5.21
C ALA A 134 6.27 -5.40 5.79
N GLY A 135 5.07 -5.32 5.22
CA GLY A 135 3.87 -6.05 5.64
C GLY A 135 3.10 -5.37 6.78
N ASN A 136 3.39 -4.10 7.12
CA ASN A 136 2.62 -3.37 8.12
C ASN A 136 1.28 -2.93 7.54
N ASN A 137 0.20 -3.17 8.28
CA ASN A 137 -1.15 -2.75 7.94
C ASN A 137 -1.51 -1.39 8.57
N ILE A 138 -2.67 -0.86 8.19
CA ILE A 138 -3.29 0.28 8.89
C ILE A 138 -3.56 -0.10 10.34
N GLY A 139 -2.91 0.61 11.27
CA GLY A 139 -3.07 0.43 12.71
C GLY A 139 -2.48 -0.87 13.29
N LYS A 140 -1.81 -1.71 12.48
CA LYS A 140 -1.21 -2.96 12.94
C LYS A 140 0.17 -3.19 12.31
N PRO A 141 1.24 -3.28 13.11
CA PRO A 141 2.57 -3.62 12.60
C PRO A 141 2.69 -5.11 12.26
N PHE A 142 3.61 -5.43 11.35
CA PHE A 142 3.95 -6.79 10.97
C PHE A 142 4.62 -7.56 12.11
N ASP A 143 4.40 -8.89 12.16
CA ASP A 143 5.02 -9.81 13.12
C ASP A 143 4.80 -9.51 14.63
N VAL A 144 3.77 -8.73 14.97
CA VAL A 144 3.34 -8.58 16.36
C VAL A 144 2.18 -9.53 16.64
N ASP A 145 2.37 -10.45 17.60
CA ASP A 145 1.34 -11.33 18.15
C ASP A 145 0.25 -10.50 18.83
N VAL A 146 -0.68 -9.97 18.05
CA VAL A 146 -1.96 -9.50 18.57
C VAL A 146 -2.92 -10.66 18.44
N PHE A 147 -3.05 -11.44 19.52
CA PHE A 147 -4.19 -12.35 19.70
C PHE A 147 -5.45 -11.48 19.81
N GLU A 148 -6.00 -11.06 18.67
CA GLU A 148 -7.37 -10.58 18.64
C GLU A 148 -8.29 -11.79 18.53
N GLU A 149 -9.23 -11.92 19.45
CA GLU A 149 -10.38 -12.79 19.27
C GLU A 149 -11.07 -12.37 17.97
N VAL A 150 -10.90 -13.16 16.90
CA VAL A 150 -11.59 -12.97 15.63
C VAL A 150 -13.08 -13.26 15.86
N ARG A 151 -13.80 -12.27 16.40
CA ARG A 151 -15.24 -12.19 16.20
C ARG A 151 -15.41 -11.98 14.71
N ARG A 152 -15.94 -13.00 14.03
CA ARG A 152 -16.22 -13.04 12.60
C ARG A 152 -17.10 -11.83 12.22
N ARG A 153 -16.49 -10.68 11.93
CA ARG A 153 -17.16 -9.53 11.34
C ARG A 153 -17.30 -9.83 9.85
N ILE A 154 -18.54 -9.80 9.35
CA ILE A 154 -18.82 -9.97 7.93
C ILE A 154 -18.45 -8.63 7.26
N GLY A 155 -17.24 -8.57 6.69
CA GLY A 155 -16.72 -7.41 5.95
C GLY A 155 -15.28 -7.06 6.31
N THR A 156 -14.51 -6.58 5.34
CA THR A 156 -13.16 -6.04 5.57
C THR A 156 -13.28 -4.71 6.32
N PRO A 157 -12.63 -4.54 7.50
CA PRO A 157 -12.64 -3.26 8.20
C PRO A 157 -12.07 -2.15 7.32
N THR A 158 -12.57 -0.94 7.50
CA THR A 158 -12.14 0.24 6.75
C THR A 158 -11.89 1.42 7.66
N VAL A 159 -11.10 2.37 7.19
CA VAL A 159 -10.95 3.71 7.75
C VAL A 159 -11.37 4.74 6.72
N GLU A 160 -11.78 5.93 7.17
CA GLU A 160 -12.26 6.99 6.31
C GLU A 160 -11.42 8.26 6.46
N LEU A 161 -11.04 8.87 5.34
CA LEU A 161 -10.37 10.17 5.28
C LEU A 161 -11.32 11.17 4.63
N ALA A 162 -11.83 12.11 5.42
CA ALA A 162 -12.74 13.14 4.95
C ALA A 162 -11.98 14.24 4.19
N PHE A 163 -12.58 14.74 3.11
CA PHE A 163 -12.10 15.91 2.39
C PHE A 163 -13.27 16.72 1.82
N LEU A 164 -13.02 17.99 1.54
CA LEU A 164 -14.02 18.91 1.00
C LEU A 164 -13.61 19.36 -0.40
N ILE A 165 -14.54 19.23 -1.36
CA ILE A 165 -14.44 19.85 -2.66
C ILE A 165 -15.08 21.24 -2.58
N LYS A 166 -14.31 22.25 -2.99
CA LYS A 166 -14.74 23.65 -3.04
C LYS A 166 -14.87 24.12 -4.48
#